data_AF-A0A2E8K3K2-F1
#
_entry.id   AF-A0A2E8K3K2-F1
#
_cell.length_a   1.000
_cell.length_b   1.000
_cell.length_c   1.000
_cell.angle_alpha   90.00
_cell.angle_beta   90.00
_cell.angle_gamma   90.00
#
_symmetry.space_group_name_H-M   'P 1'
#
loop_
_entity.id
_entity.type
_entity.pdbx_description
1 polymer ?
#
loop_
_entity_poly.entity_id
_entity_poly.type
_entity_poly.pdbx_seq_one_letter_code
_entity_poly.pdbx_strand_id
1 'polypeptide(L)' 'MKELYQEALRLLDRDEPFSLATVIRTQGSTPRKPGSMMLIRENGDIVGSLGGGC' A
#
# COMPACT_ATOMS: atom_id res chain seq x y z
N MET A 1 -2.68 9.13 1.78
CA MET A 1 -2.00 8.92 0.47
C MET A 1 -0.62 9.57 0.46
N LYS A 2 -0.50 10.87 0.82
CA LYS A 2 0.80 11.56 0.99
C LYS A 2 1.75 10.82 1.93
N GLU A 3 1.27 10.37 3.08
CA GLU A 3 2.04 9.60 4.07
C GLU A 3 2.63 8.29 3.53
N LEU A 4 1.90 7.60 2.64
CA LEU A 4 2.34 6.34 2.06
C LEU A 4 3.48 6.56 1.05
N TYR A 5 3.38 7.61 0.22
CA TYR A 5 4.47 7.98 -0.68
C TYR A 5 5.69 8.51 0.09
N GLN A 6 5.49 9.25 1.18
CA GLN A 6 6.58 9.67 2.05
C GLN A 6 7.28 8.47 2.71
N GLU A 7 6.55 7.43 3.07
CA GLU A 7 7.15 6.17 3.55
C GLU A 7 7.95 5.47 2.45
N ALA A 8 7.38 5.33 1.25
CA ALA A 8 8.08 4.72 0.13
C ALA A 8 9.40 5.44 -0.19
N LEU A 9 9.38 6.78 -0.22
CA LEU A 9 10.58 7.59 -0.43
C LEU A 9 11.62 7.36 0.68
N ARG A 10 11.19 7.31 1.95
CA ARG A 10 12.09 7.04 3.08
C ARG A 10 12.76 5.67 2.98
N LEU A 11 12.04 4.65 2.52
CA LEU A 11 12.59 3.31 2.36
C LEU A 11 13.56 3.25 1.19
N LEU A 12 13.24 3.92 0.07
CA LEU A 12 14.16 4.08 -1.06
C LEU A 12 15.46 4.80 -0.65
N ASP A 13 15.37 5.88 0.11
CA ASP A 13 16.53 6.65 0.59
C ASP A 13 17.46 5.82 1.51
N ARG A 14 16.96 4.70 2.05
CA ARG A 14 17.67 3.81 2.98
C ARG A 14 18.08 2.48 2.33
N ASP A 15 17.84 2.32 1.02
CA ASP A 15 18.00 1.04 0.30
C ASP A 15 17.24 -0.12 0.97
N GLU A 16 16.14 0.18 1.66
CA GLU A 16 15.30 -0.82 2.32
C GLU A 16 14.26 -1.38 1.34
N PRO A 17 14.21 -2.71 1.13
CA PRO A 17 13.25 -3.29 0.20
C PRO A 17 11.81 -3.19 0.72
N PHE A 18 10.89 -2.92 -0.20
CA PHE A 18 9.46 -2.89 0.07
C PHE A 18 8.64 -3.23 -1.17
N SER A 19 7.37 -3.56 -0.97
CA SER A 19 6.38 -3.72 -2.03
C SER A 19 5.30 -2.65 -1.94
N LEU A 20 4.89 -2.11 -3.08
CA LEU A 20 3.76 -1.17 -3.18
C LEU A 20 2.67 -1.78 -4.05
N ALA A 21 1.49 -1.95 -3.46
CA ALA A 21 0.31 -2.47 -4.15
C ALA A 21 -0.74 -1.37 -4.33
N THR A 22 -1.35 -1.31 -5.51
CA THR A 22 -2.42 -0.36 -5.85
C THR A 22 -3.60 -1.09 -6.46
N VAL A 23 -4.81 -0.80 -5.96
CA VAL A 23 -6.05 -1.26 -6.59
C VAL A 23 -6.27 -0.46 -7.87
N ILE A 24 -6.10 -1.09 -9.03
CA ILE A 24 -6.30 -0.44 -10.34
C ILE A 24 -7.74 -0.53 -10.84
N ARG A 25 -8.50 -1.53 -10.38
CA ARG A 25 -9.90 -1.76 -10.75
C ARG A 25 -10.59 -2.60 -9.67
N THR A 26 -11.89 -2.42 -9.51
CA THR A 26 -12.74 -3.30 -8.69
C THR A 26 -13.99 -3.70 -9.48
N GLN A 27 -14.65 -4.77 -9.05
CA GLN A 27 -15.89 -5.27 -9.64
C GLN A 27 -16.83 -5.75 -8.53
N GLY A 28 -18.12 -5.39 -8.61
CA GLY A 28 -19.10 -5.67 -7.56
C GLY A 28 -18.96 -4.76 -6.33
N SER A 29 -19.53 -5.18 -5.20
CA SER A 29 -19.45 -4.45 -3.93
C SER A 29 -18.13 -4.73 -3.23
N THR A 30 -17.12 -3.90 -3.47
CA THR A 30 -15.81 -4.00 -2.81
C THR A 30 -15.64 -2.93 -1.72
N PRO A 31 -14.98 -3.25 -0.59
CA PRO A 31 -14.82 -2.31 0.53
C PRO A 31 -13.89 -1.12 0.19
N ARG A 32 -13.07 -1.25 -0.85
CA ARG A 32 -12.18 -0.20 -1.33
C ARG A 32 -12.41 0.10 -2.81
N LYS A 33 -12.09 1.33 -3.19
CA LYS A 33 -12.18 1.84 -4.57
C LYS A 33 -10.80 1.81 -5.26
N PRO A 34 -10.76 1.85 -6.60
CA PRO A 34 -9.53 2.09 -7.34
C PRO A 34 -8.74 3.29 -6.78
N GLY A 35 -7.41 3.19 -6.78
CA GLY A 35 -6.50 4.16 -6.16
C GLY A 35 -6.20 3.87 -4.68
N SER A 36 -6.83 2.87 -4.07
CA SER A 36 -6.41 2.39 -2.74
C SER A 36 -5.04 1.74 -2.83
N MET A 37 -4.17 2.05 -1.87
CA MET A 37 -2.79 1.58 -1.86
C MET A 37 -2.40 0.96 -0.52
N MET A 38 -1.41 0.09 -0.58
CA MET A 38 -0.80 -0.58 0.56
C MET A 38 0.70 -0.75 0.30
N LEU A 39 1.51 -0.34 1.27
CA LEU A 39 2.95 -0.57 1.29
C LEU A 39 3.23 -1.70 2.29
N ILE A 40 4.09 -2.64 1.90
CA ILE A 40 4.53 -3.77 2.71
C ILE A 40 6.05 -3.67 2.84
N ARG A 41 6.54 -3.58 4.08
CA ARG A 41 7.98 -3.61 4.39
C ARG A 41 8.50 -5.04 4.41
N GLU A 42 9.82 -5.21 4.32
CA GLU A 42 10.46 -6.53 4.39
C GLU A 42 10.12 -7.33 5.64
N ASN A 43 9.99 -6.64 6.79
CA ASN A 43 9.60 -7.26 8.06
C ASN A 43 8.11 -7.65 8.15
N GLY A 44 7.33 -7.38 7.09
CA GLY A 44 5.89 -7.65 7.03
C GLY A 44 5.01 -6.51 7.55
N ASP A 45 5.57 -5.40 8.04
CA ASP A 45 4.77 -4.25 8.48
C ASP A 45 4.05 -3.59 7.30
N ILE A 46 2.83 -3.14 7.55
CA ILE A 46 1.95 -2.59 6.52
C ILE A 46 1.60 -1.13 6.79
N VAL A 47 1.63 -0.30 5.74
CA VAL A 47 1.09 1.05 5.73
C VAL A 47 0.00 1.16 4.67
N GLY A 48 -1.19 1.63 5.05
CA GLY A 48 -2.36 1.62 4.17
C GLY A 48 -3.14 0.30 4.23
N SER A 49 -4.08 0.08 3.31
CA SER A 49 -4.79 -1.21 3.17
C SER A 49 -5.47 -1.29 1.80
N LEU A 50 -5.77 -2.52 1.35
CA LEU A 50 -6.48 -2.76 0.08
C LEU A 50 -7.94 -3.20 0.27
N GLY A 51 -8.39 -3.41 1.51
CA GLY A 51 -9.71 -3.96 1.82
C GLY A 51 -9.94 -4.16 3.31
N GLY A 52 -11.18 -4.53 3.68
CA GLY A 52 -11.46 -5.12 4.99
C GLY A 52 -10.92 -6.55 5.01
N GLY A 53 -10.17 -6.91 6.04
CA GLY A 53 -9.69 -8.27 6.25
C GLY A 53 -10.85 -9.28 6.27
N CYS A 54 -10.48 -10.56 6.21
CA CYS A 54 -11.41 -11.69 6.32
C CYS A 54 -12.30 -11.63 7.56
#